data_AF-A0A7L3HPU2-F1
#
_entry.id   AF-A0A7L3HPU2-F1
#
_cell.length_a   1.000
_cell.length_b   1.000
_cell.length_c   1.000
_cell.angle_alpha   90.00
_cell.angle_beta   90.00
_cell.angle_gamma   90.00
#
_symmetry.space_group_name_H-M   'P 1'
#
loop_
_entity.id
_entity.type
_entity.pdbx_description
1 polymer ?
#
loop_
_entity_poly.entity_id
_entity_poly.type
_entity_poly.pdbx_seq_one_letter_code
_entity_poly.pdbx_strand_id
1 'polypeptide(L)'
;CDTLQLCKEDELLLVRQDLDIAQAPLEQCHKRTFQAETCFSQIRAGLRIYHSSLVTIQALLPGHTGLVETLQLDMANLSSNIQQQMEDLGLATVTYPTENQDPLPTFSSNFHHQVGGFFILANFQRFLETAYRALRHLTNL
;
A
#
# COMPACT_ATOMS: atom_id res chain seq x y z
N CYS A 1 0.67 17.87 -2.02
CA CYS A 1 1.36 19.14 -1.72
C CYS A 1 0.48 20.32 -2.12
N ASP A 2 0.20 20.55 -3.41
CA ASP A 2 -0.46 21.78 -3.89
C ASP A 2 -1.86 22.07 -3.29
N THR A 3 -2.68 21.04 -3.06
CA THR A 3 -4.04 21.21 -2.52
C THR A 3 -4.07 21.41 -1.00
N LEU A 4 -3.30 20.61 -0.25
CA LEU A 4 -3.36 20.56 1.22
C LEU A 4 -2.19 21.25 1.92
N GLN A 5 -1.19 21.71 1.15
CA GLN A 5 0.05 22.33 1.62
C GLN A 5 0.88 21.45 2.58
N LEU A 6 0.62 20.13 2.58
CA LEU A 6 1.43 19.11 3.24
C LEU A 6 2.41 18.52 2.22
N CYS A 7 3.69 18.84 2.37
CA CYS A 7 4.72 18.55 1.35
C CYS A 7 5.97 17.86 1.90
N LYS A 8 6.17 17.89 3.21
CA LYS A 8 7.40 17.46 3.87
C LYS A 8 7.07 16.54 5.03
N GLU A 9 7.61 15.33 4.98
CA GLU A 9 7.32 14.30 5.98
C GLU A 9 7.91 14.64 7.34
N ASP A 10 9.09 15.25 7.38
CA ASP A 10 9.81 15.66 8.59
C ASP A 10 9.01 16.65 9.46
N GLU A 11 8.20 17.50 8.82
CA GLU A 11 7.31 18.43 9.50
C GLU A 11 6.09 17.74 10.15
N LEU A 12 5.80 16.48 9.82
CA LEU A 12 4.60 15.74 10.21
C LEU A 12 4.87 14.54 11.13
N LEU A 13 6.14 14.27 11.44
CA LEU A 13 6.55 13.06 12.18
C LEU A 13 5.96 12.96 13.58
N LEU A 14 5.76 14.09 14.28
CA LEU A 14 5.18 14.09 15.63
C LEU A 14 3.72 13.65 15.60
N VAL A 15 2.96 14.13 14.61
CA VAL A 15 1.54 13.80 14.43
C VAL A 15 1.37 12.34 14.02
N ARG A 16 2.33 11.78 13.25
CA ARG A 16 2.30 10.38 12.81
C ARG A 16 2.10 9.39 13.96
N GLN A 17 2.71 9.64 15.12
CA GLN A 17 2.66 8.71 16.25
C GLN A 17 1.25 8.53 16.81
N ASP A 18 0.40 9.54 16.62
CA ASP A 18 -1.00 9.53 17.06
C ASP A 18 -1.96 8.99 15.98
N LEU A 19 -1.43 8.64 14.80
CA LEU A 19 -2.20 8.13 13.67
C LEU A 19 -2.01 6.62 13.53
N ASP A 20 -3.09 5.86 13.64
CA ASP A 20 -3.10 4.41 13.41
C ASP A 20 -3.14 4.10 11.90
N ILE A 21 -2.04 4.42 11.20
CA ILE A 21 -1.92 4.24 9.75
C ILE A 21 -1.23 2.91 9.49
N ALA A 22 -1.94 2.03 8.79
CA ALA A 22 -1.40 0.74 8.40
C ALA A 22 -0.10 0.89 7.59
N GLN A 23 0.91 0.11 7.98
CA GLN A 23 2.16 -0.05 7.24
C GLN A 23 2.27 -1.52 6.83
N ALA A 24 2.14 -1.79 5.54
CA ALA A 24 2.21 -3.15 5.04
C ALA A 24 3.63 -3.74 5.21
N PRO A 25 3.77 -4.92 5.85
CA PRO A 25 5.05 -5.58 6.08
C PRO A 25 5.65 -6.13 4.77
N LEU A 26 6.98 -6.05 4.61
CA LEU A 26 7.74 -6.54 3.43
C LEU A 26 9.10 -7.18 3.83
N GLU A 27 9.20 -7.68 5.05
CA GLU A 27 10.46 -8.19 5.64
C GLU A 27 11.04 -9.35 4.83
N GLN A 28 10.19 -10.19 4.24
CA GLN A 28 10.61 -11.34 3.43
C GLN A 28 10.89 -10.97 1.97
N CYS A 29 10.78 -9.69 1.61
CA CYS A 29 11.10 -9.18 0.28
C CYS A 29 12.52 -8.58 0.18
N HIS A 30 13.24 -8.48 1.30
CA HIS A 30 14.61 -7.98 1.29
C HIS A 30 15.61 -9.06 0.89
N LYS A 31 16.68 -8.68 0.17
CA LYS A 31 17.70 -9.60 -0.36
C LYS A 31 18.24 -10.63 0.65
N ARG A 32 18.38 -10.26 1.92
CA ARG A 32 18.95 -11.14 2.97
C ARG A 32 17.95 -12.16 3.53
N THR A 33 16.67 -11.86 3.44
CA THR A 33 15.55 -12.62 4.04
C THR A 33 14.57 -13.06 2.96
N PHE A 34 15.02 -13.10 1.69
CA PHE A 34 14.12 -13.27 0.56
C PHE A 34 13.47 -14.65 0.57
N GLN A 35 12.14 -14.69 0.60
CA GLN A 35 11.34 -15.90 0.44
C GLN A 35 10.21 -15.60 -0.54
N ALA A 36 10.26 -16.19 -1.74
CA ALA A 36 9.38 -15.80 -2.85
C ALA A 36 7.89 -15.89 -2.48
N GLU A 37 7.45 -17.02 -1.92
CA GLU A 37 6.05 -17.25 -1.54
C GLU A 37 5.56 -16.22 -0.51
N THR A 38 6.33 -16.02 0.56
CA THR A 38 5.96 -15.07 1.61
C THR A 38 6.04 -13.63 1.13
N CYS A 39 7.05 -13.29 0.32
CA CYS A 39 7.18 -11.95 -0.27
C CYS A 39 5.99 -11.62 -1.17
N PHE A 40 5.59 -12.52 -2.08
CA PHE A 40 4.44 -12.28 -2.93
C PHE A 40 3.14 -12.17 -2.12
N SER A 41 2.98 -12.99 -1.09
CA SER A 41 1.83 -12.91 -0.18
C SER A 41 1.81 -11.56 0.55
N GLN A 42 2.96 -11.10 1.04
CA GLN A 42 3.12 -9.78 1.68
C GLN A 42 2.82 -8.62 0.71
N ILE A 43 3.27 -8.69 -0.54
CA ILE A 43 2.97 -7.67 -1.55
C ILE A 43 1.45 -7.65 -1.83
N ARG A 44 0.81 -8.79 -2.06
CA ARG A 44 -0.65 -8.83 -2.30
C ARG A 44 -1.45 -8.32 -1.11
N ALA A 45 -1.07 -8.70 0.10
CA ALA A 45 -1.69 -8.18 1.33
C ALA A 45 -1.52 -6.67 1.47
N GLY A 46 -0.32 -6.14 1.18
CA GLY A 46 -0.05 -4.70 1.21
C GLY A 46 -0.84 -3.91 0.18
N LEU A 47 -0.97 -4.43 -1.06
CA LEU A 47 -1.82 -3.82 -2.08
C LEU A 47 -3.28 -3.74 -1.62
N ARG A 48 -3.80 -4.77 -0.96
CA ARG A 48 -5.16 -4.76 -0.40
C ARG A 48 -5.34 -3.67 0.66
N ILE A 49 -4.39 -3.56 1.60
CA ILE A 49 -4.39 -2.54 2.68
C ILE A 49 -4.39 -1.12 2.11
N TYR A 50 -3.51 -0.84 1.15
CA TYR A 50 -3.46 0.51 0.57
C TYR A 50 -4.67 0.78 -0.33
N HIS A 51 -5.20 -0.23 -1.01
CA HIS A 51 -6.40 -0.08 -1.85
C HIS A 51 -7.61 0.35 -1.02
N SER A 52 -7.84 -0.29 0.14
CA SER A 52 -8.93 0.11 1.05
C SER A 52 -8.72 1.54 1.58
N SER A 53 -7.48 1.93 1.84
CA SER A 53 -7.11 3.26 2.32
C SER A 53 -7.30 4.37 1.27
N LEU A 54 -7.49 4.06 -0.01
CA LEU A 54 -7.68 5.08 -1.05
C LEU A 54 -9.01 5.84 -0.94
N VAL A 55 -10.00 5.30 -0.21
CA VAL A 55 -11.23 6.05 0.10
C VAL A 55 -10.94 7.33 0.91
N THR A 56 -9.94 7.30 1.79
CA THR A 56 -9.44 8.47 2.53
C THR A 56 -8.90 9.53 1.57
N ILE A 57 -8.19 9.10 0.52
CA ILE A 57 -7.61 10.02 -0.47
C ILE A 57 -8.70 10.63 -1.36
N GLN A 58 -9.72 9.85 -1.75
CA GLN A 58 -10.87 10.38 -2.49
C GLN A 58 -11.60 11.47 -1.70
N ALA A 59 -11.79 11.27 -0.39
CA ALA A 59 -12.43 12.27 0.47
C ALA A 59 -11.61 13.56 0.61
N LEU A 60 -10.28 13.47 0.66
CA LEU A 60 -9.38 14.61 0.81
C LEU A 60 -9.14 15.38 -0.51
N LEU A 61 -9.17 14.69 -1.64
CA LEU A 61 -8.82 15.22 -2.96
C LEU A 61 -9.93 14.98 -3.99
N PRO A 62 -11.13 15.56 -3.82
CA PRO A 62 -12.27 15.31 -4.72
C PRO A 62 -12.01 15.77 -6.17
N GLY A 63 -11.08 16.70 -6.39
CA GLY A 63 -10.64 17.10 -7.74
C GLY A 63 -9.77 16.06 -8.46
N HIS A 64 -9.34 14.99 -7.77
CA HIS A 64 -8.43 13.97 -8.29
C HIS A 64 -9.06 12.57 -8.33
N THR A 65 -10.38 12.45 -8.19
CA THR A 65 -11.09 11.16 -8.11
C THR A 65 -10.69 10.19 -9.23
N GLY A 66 -10.63 10.63 -10.49
CA GLY A 66 -10.25 9.77 -11.61
C GLY A 66 -8.82 9.21 -11.52
N LEU A 67 -7.88 9.94 -10.92
CA LEU A 67 -6.53 9.44 -10.66
C LEU A 67 -6.53 8.40 -9.54
N VAL A 68 -7.34 8.59 -8.50
CA VAL A 68 -7.46 7.64 -7.40
C VAL A 68 -8.14 6.35 -7.86
N GLU A 69 -9.18 6.43 -8.70
CA GLU A 69 -9.84 5.28 -9.31
C GLU A 69 -8.89 4.50 -10.23
N THR A 70 -8.09 5.21 -11.03
CA THR A 70 -7.04 4.59 -11.85
C THR A 70 -6.04 3.84 -10.97
N LEU A 71 -5.59 4.47 -9.89
CA LEU A 71 -4.67 3.85 -8.93
C LEU A 71 -5.27 2.59 -8.28
N GLN A 72 -6.56 2.60 -7.94
CA GLN A 72 -7.29 1.44 -7.42
C GLN A 72 -7.28 0.28 -8.44
N LEU A 73 -7.59 0.57 -9.70
CA LEU A 73 -7.58 -0.43 -10.79
C LEU A 73 -6.17 -0.99 -11.02
N ASP A 74 -5.15 -0.14 -11.06
CA ASP A 74 -3.76 -0.56 -11.25
C ASP A 74 -3.28 -1.49 -10.12
N MET A 75 -3.68 -1.20 -8.88
CA MET A 75 -3.38 -2.05 -7.72
C MET A 75 -4.08 -3.41 -7.80
N ALA A 76 -5.35 -3.44 -8.20
CA ALA A 76 -6.09 -4.68 -8.40
C ALA A 76 -5.46 -5.55 -9.50
N ASN A 77 -5.09 -4.92 -10.62
CA ASN A 77 -4.41 -5.57 -11.74
C ASN A 77 -3.05 -6.14 -11.31
N LEU A 78 -2.24 -5.36 -10.58
CA LEU A 78 -0.95 -5.82 -10.07
C LEU A 78 -1.12 -7.01 -9.10
N SER A 79 -2.10 -6.96 -8.21
CA SER A 79 -2.39 -8.07 -7.28
C SER A 79 -2.78 -9.35 -8.02
N SER A 80 -3.59 -9.23 -9.08
CA SER A 80 -3.97 -10.35 -9.96
C SER A 80 -2.76 -10.93 -10.70
N ASN A 81 -1.91 -10.07 -11.26
CA ASN A 81 -0.69 -10.52 -11.96
C ASN A 81 0.27 -11.26 -11.03
N ILE A 82 0.43 -10.78 -9.79
CA ILE A 82 1.26 -11.48 -8.78
C ILE A 82 0.65 -12.83 -8.41
N GLN A 83 -0.67 -12.90 -8.24
CA GLN A 83 -1.37 -14.16 -7.98
C GLN A 83 -1.11 -15.17 -9.09
N GLN A 84 -1.29 -14.78 -10.36
CA GLN A 84 -1.00 -15.65 -11.50
C GLN A 84 0.46 -16.11 -11.50
N GLN A 85 1.39 -15.19 -11.22
CA GLN A 85 2.81 -15.52 -11.16
C GLN A 85 3.14 -16.54 -10.06
N MET A 86 2.47 -16.46 -8.91
CA MET A 86 2.61 -17.45 -7.84
C MET A 86 2.12 -18.84 -8.28
N GLU A 87 0.98 -18.89 -8.96
CA GLU A 87 0.40 -20.13 -9.49
C GLU A 87 1.32 -20.78 -10.53
N ASP A 88 1.84 -19.99 -11.46
CA ASP A 88 2.76 -20.46 -12.50
C ASP A 88 4.07 -21.04 -11.93
N LEU A 89 4.51 -20.51 -10.78
CA LEU A 89 5.70 -20.99 -10.05
C LEU A 89 5.40 -22.15 -9.09
N GLY A 90 4.13 -22.57 -8.95
CA GLY A 90 3.71 -23.61 -8.01
C GLY A 90 3.84 -23.20 -6.53
N LEU A 91 3.84 -21.89 -6.24
CA LEU A 91 3.89 -21.37 -4.88
C LEU A 91 2.50 -21.44 -4.23
N ALA A 92 2.44 -21.74 -2.93
CA ALA A 92 1.15 -21.80 -2.25
C ALA A 92 0.49 -20.41 -2.24
N THR A 93 -0.76 -20.35 -2.69
CA THR A 93 -1.51 -19.11 -2.75
C THR A 93 -2.33 -18.96 -1.48
N VAL A 94 -2.05 -17.92 -0.70
CA VAL A 94 -2.95 -17.51 0.37
C VAL A 94 -4.11 -16.74 -0.28
N THR A 95 -5.27 -17.39 -0.34
CA THR A 95 -6.54 -16.71 -0.60
C THR A 95 -6.98 -16.03 0.69
N TYR A 96 -6.78 -14.71 0.74
CA TYR A 96 -7.35 -13.91 1.82
C TYR A 96 -8.88 -13.92 1.69
N PRO A 97 -9.63 -14.20 2.77
CA PRO A 97 -11.08 -14.07 2.72
C PRO A 97 -11.45 -12.65 2.29
N THR A 98 -12.43 -12.54 1.39
CA THR A 98 -12.99 -11.27 0.93
C THR A 98 -13.68 -10.48 2.05
N GLU A 99 -13.92 -11.09 3.21
CA GLU A 99 -14.85 -10.61 4.23
C GLU A 99 -14.25 -9.79 5.38
N ASN A 100 -12.94 -9.63 5.48
CA ASN A 100 -12.36 -8.64 6.40
C ASN A 100 -11.83 -7.48 5.58
N GLN A 101 -12.69 -6.51 5.26
CA GLN A 101 -12.22 -5.18 4.90
C GLN A 101 -11.29 -4.74 6.04
N ASP A 102 -10.03 -4.46 5.72
CA ASP A 102 -9.13 -3.91 6.74
C ASP A 102 -9.80 -2.65 7.30
N PRO A 103 -9.85 -2.50 8.64
CA PRO A 103 -10.54 -1.37 9.24
C PRO A 103 -9.98 -0.08 8.67
N LEU A 104 -10.88 0.77 8.16
CA LEU A 104 -10.50 2.06 7.64
C LEU A 104 -9.89 2.90 8.77
N PRO A 105 -8.82 3.67 8.50
CA PRO A 105 -8.26 4.54 9.51
C PRO A 105 -9.31 5.57 9.93
N THR A 106 -9.47 5.74 11.25
CA THR A 106 -10.34 6.77 11.81
C THR A 106 -9.50 7.96 12.26
N PHE A 107 -9.96 9.16 11.94
CA PHE A 107 -9.22 10.39 12.23
C PHE A 107 -10.02 11.26 13.19
N SER A 108 -9.39 11.69 14.29
CA SER A 108 -10.05 12.49 15.32
C SER A 108 -10.24 13.96 14.93
N SER A 109 -9.63 14.42 13.84
CA SER A 109 -9.77 15.79 13.33
C SER A 109 -9.54 15.86 11.82
N ASN A 110 -9.94 16.96 11.18
CA ASN A 110 -9.65 17.21 9.77
C ASN A 110 -8.14 17.29 9.50
N PHE A 111 -7.37 17.86 10.43
CA PHE A 111 -5.91 17.91 10.30
C PHE A 111 -5.31 16.50 10.37
N HIS A 112 -5.75 15.66 11.32
CA HIS A 112 -5.35 14.25 11.37
C HIS A 112 -5.73 13.49 10.09
N HIS A 113 -6.89 13.78 9.51
CA HIS A 113 -7.31 13.20 8.24
C HIS A 113 -6.35 13.59 7.10
N GLN A 114 -5.98 14.86 6.99
CA GLN A 114 -5.03 15.34 5.97
C GLN A 114 -3.62 14.73 6.13
N VAL A 115 -3.09 14.73 7.36
CA VAL A 115 -1.78 14.12 7.66
C VAL A 115 -1.84 12.61 7.46
N GLY A 116 -2.96 11.98 7.80
CA GLY A 116 -3.25 10.59 7.51
C GLY A 116 -3.16 10.26 6.02
N GLY A 117 -3.84 11.05 5.19
CA GLY A 117 -3.77 10.93 3.74
C GLY A 117 -2.35 11.10 3.19
N PHE A 118 -1.56 12.04 3.74
CA PHE A 118 -0.16 12.21 3.38
C PHE A 118 0.64 10.92 3.63
N PHE A 119 0.54 10.35 4.83
CA PHE A 119 1.30 9.15 5.19
C PHE A 119 0.80 7.89 4.49
N ILE A 120 -0.49 7.77 4.17
CA ILE A 120 -1.01 6.67 3.33
C ILE A 120 -0.28 6.67 1.98
N LEU A 121 -0.21 7.81 1.30
CA LEU A 121 0.48 7.92 0.01
C LEU A 121 1.99 7.72 0.12
N ALA A 122 2.64 8.33 1.13
CA ALA A 122 4.08 8.19 1.34
C ALA A 122 4.50 6.75 1.68
N ASN A 123 3.72 6.07 2.54
CA ASN A 123 3.95 4.67 2.88
C ASN A 123 3.69 3.76 1.68
N PHE A 124 2.64 4.03 0.90
CA PHE A 124 2.35 3.27 -0.31
C PHE A 124 3.45 3.38 -1.35
N GLN A 125 4.00 4.58 -1.58
CA GLN A 125 5.14 4.78 -2.47
C GLN A 125 6.35 3.93 -2.04
N ARG A 126 6.77 4.02 -0.77
CA ARG A 126 7.88 3.22 -0.23
C ARG A 126 7.64 1.71 -0.33
N PHE A 127 6.40 1.29 -0.12
CA PHE A 127 5.97 -0.09 -0.30
C PHE A 127 6.18 -0.54 -1.75
N LEU A 128 5.71 0.25 -2.74
CA LEU A 128 5.88 -0.06 -4.16
C LEU A 128 7.35 -0.10 -4.57
N GLU A 129 8.19 0.81 -4.07
CA GLU A 129 9.63 0.80 -4.34
C GLU A 129 10.30 -0.50 -3.87
N THR A 130 9.90 -0.99 -2.70
CA THR A 130 10.42 -2.24 -2.13
C THR A 130 9.88 -3.45 -2.88
N ALA A 131 8.58 -3.48 -3.18
CA ALA A 131 7.94 -4.53 -3.97
C ALA A 131 8.56 -4.63 -5.38
N TYR A 132 8.80 -3.49 -6.05
CA TYR A 132 9.46 -3.45 -7.35
C TYR A 132 10.87 -4.05 -7.31
N ARG A 133 11.67 -3.71 -6.29
CA ARG A 133 13.02 -4.29 -6.11
C ARG A 133 12.96 -5.81 -5.94
N ALA A 134 12.01 -6.30 -5.15
CA ALA A 134 11.81 -7.73 -4.93
C ALA A 134 11.38 -8.45 -6.22
N LEU A 135 10.42 -7.87 -6.96
CA LEU A 135 9.96 -8.39 -8.25
C LEU A 135 11.08 -8.44 -9.28
N ARG A 136 11.95 -7.43 -9.32
CA ARG A 136 13.11 -7.40 -10.21
C ARG A 136 14.19 -8.40 -9.82
N HIS A 137 14.31 -8.78 -8.55
CA HIS A 137 15.24 -9.84 -8.17
C HIS A 137 14.89 -11.18 -8.80
N LEU A 138 13.61 -11.44 -9.06
CA LEU A 138 13.14 -12.68 -9.65
C LEU A 138 13.44 -12.81 -11.15
N THR A 139 13.47 -11.70 -11.89
CA THR A 139 13.83 -11.73 -13.32
C THR A 139 15.33 -11.92 -13.56
N ASN A 140 16.13 -11.93 -12.49
CA ASN A 140 17.59 -12.13 -12.53
C ASN A 140 18.04 -13.42 -11.82
N LEU A 141 17.10 -14.31 -11.47
CA LEU A 141 17.38 -15.67 -11.00
C LEU A 141 17.49 -16.62 -12.19
#